data_AF-A0A3M0T4K9-F1
#
_entry.id   AF-A0A3M0T4K9-F1
#
_cell.length_a   1.000
_cell.length_b   1.000
_cell.length_c   1.000
_cell.angle_alpha   90.00
_cell.angle_beta   90.00
_cell.angle_gamma   90.00
#
_symmetry.space_group_name_H-M   'P 1'
#
loop_
_entity.id
_entity.type
_entity.pdbx_description
1 polymer ?
#
loop_
_entity_poly.entity_id
_entity_poly.type
_entity_poly.pdbx_seq_one_letter_code
_entity_poly.pdbx_strand_id
1 'polypeptide(L)'
;MKAILDKQQVKKLYLDGLTVSEIAKKLSSKNDTVKKCIERNFSDLKHEHDVVAIRRKEVLKATNYEAKKYMGDSTFVRKNRSIYKTNPDGDIVVNKKIAPIITWDTPQRLVNENKVKY
;
A
#
# COMPACT_ATOMS: atom_id res chain seq x y z
N MET A 1 12.23 28.94 2.44
CA MET A 1 12.24 28.75 0.98
C MET A 1 10.97 28.00 0.59
N LYS A 2 10.17 28.51 -0.36
CA LYS A 2 9.01 27.77 -0.91
C LYS A 2 9.60 26.64 -1.76
N ALA A 3 9.41 25.38 -1.34
CA ALA A 3 9.80 24.24 -2.18
C ALA A 3 8.97 24.32 -3.47
N ILE A 4 9.63 24.63 -4.57
CA ILE A 4 9.02 24.62 -5.90
C ILE A 4 8.84 23.15 -6.23
N LEU A 5 7.58 22.71 -6.32
CA LEU A 5 7.26 21.35 -6.73
C LEU A 5 7.65 21.17 -8.20
N ASP A 6 8.51 20.21 -8.49
CA ASP A 6 8.88 19.88 -9.87
C ASP A 6 7.68 19.26 -10.59
N LYS A 7 7.09 20.04 -11.51
CA LYS A 7 5.93 19.65 -12.30
C LYS A 7 6.21 18.46 -13.20
N GLN A 8 7.42 18.34 -13.77
CA GLN A 8 7.74 17.23 -14.65
C GLN A 8 7.84 15.92 -13.87
N GLN A 9 8.41 15.99 -12.67
CA GLN A 9 8.47 14.83 -11.78
C GLN A 9 7.07 14.37 -11.36
N VAL A 10 6.17 15.31 -11.04
CA VAL A 10 4.75 14.98 -10.76
C VAL A 10 4.09 14.34 -11.97
N LYS A 11 4.30 14.87 -13.18
CA LYS A 11 3.74 14.31 -14.42
C LYS A 11 4.17 12.86 -14.63
N LYS A 12 5.47 12.59 -14.51
CA LYS A 12 6.01 11.23 -14.67
C LYS A 12 5.38 10.26 -13.68
N LEU A 13 5.37 10.61 -12.40
CA LEU A 13 4.81 9.75 -11.37
C LEU A 13 3.29 9.56 -11.54
N TYR A 14 2.58 10.58 -12.01
CA TYR A 14 1.16 10.49 -12.31
C TYR A 14 0.89 9.51 -13.47
N LEU A 15 1.65 9.61 -14.57
CA LEU A 15 1.55 8.67 -15.69
C LEU A 15 1.99 7.25 -15.33
N ASP A 16 2.85 7.08 -14.32
CA ASP A 16 3.17 5.77 -13.74
C ASP A 16 1.99 5.14 -12.96
N GLY A 17 0.83 5.80 -12.89
CA GLY A 17 -0.36 5.32 -12.20
C GLY A 17 -0.32 5.46 -10.67
N LEU A 18 0.56 6.34 -10.14
CA LEU A 18 0.67 6.58 -8.70
C LEU A 18 -0.40 7.56 -8.22
N THR A 19 -0.97 7.27 -7.06
CA THR A 19 -1.96 8.14 -6.41
C THR A 19 -1.30 9.41 -5.86
N VAL A 20 -2.10 10.46 -5.64
CA VAL A 20 -1.66 11.73 -5.03
C VAL A 20 -0.86 11.48 -3.74
N SER A 21 -1.33 10.57 -2.88
CA SER A 21 -0.68 10.23 -1.61
C SER A 21 0.68 9.56 -1.81
N GLU A 22 0.83 8.71 -2.83
CA GLU A 22 2.11 8.05 -3.12
C GLU A 22 3.11 9.02 -3.74
N ILE A 23 2.65 9.89 -4.64
CA ILE A 23 3.44 10.96 -5.23
C ILE A 23 3.93 11.91 -4.13
N ALA A 24 3.03 12.35 -3.25
CA ALA A 24 3.36 13.21 -2.13
C ALA A 24 4.41 12.59 -1.20
N LYS A 25 4.29 11.29 -0.89
CA LYS A 25 5.30 10.55 -0.12
C LYS A 25 6.66 10.50 -0.83
N LYS A 26 6.68 10.21 -2.14
CA LYS A 26 7.92 10.18 -2.94
C LYS A 26 8.60 11.54 -3.07
N LEU A 27 7.81 12.61 -3.14
CA LEU A 27 8.30 13.99 -3.30
C LEU A 27 8.42 14.76 -1.97
N SER A 28 8.25 14.08 -0.83
CA SER A 28 8.24 14.68 0.51
C SER A 28 7.39 15.98 0.58
N SER A 29 6.26 15.97 -0.12
CA SER A 29 5.42 17.14 -0.36
C SER A 29 4.02 16.95 0.25
N LYS A 30 3.28 18.05 0.46
CA LYS A 30 1.90 17.97 0.96
C LYS A 30 0.96 17.42 -0.11
N ASN A 31 0.03 16.55 0.28
CA ASN A 31 -1.01 16.00 -0.61
C ASN A 31 -1.77 17.09 -1.36
N ASP A 32 -2.17 18.17 -0.66
CA ASP A 32 -2.91 19.27 -1.27
C ASP A 32 -2.13 20.00 -2.37
N THR A 33 -0.80 20.10 -2.20
CA THR A 33 0.07 20.75 -3.18
C THR A 33 0.14 19.91 -4.46
N VAL A 34 0.31 18.59 -4.32
CA VAL A 34 0.34 17.64 -5.45
C VAL A 34 -1.02 17.60 -6.14
N LYS A 35 -2.12 17.53 -5.38
CA LYS A 35 -3.49 17.55 -5.91
C LYS A 35 -3.75 18.79 -6.76
N LYS A 36 -3.46 19.98 -6.22
CA LYS A 36 -3.61 21.25 -6.96
C LYS A 36 -2.70 21.31 -8.19
N CYS A 37 -1.52 20.70 -8.15
CA CYS A 37 -0.63 20.62 -9.31
C CYS A 37 -1.24 19.78 -10.43
N ILE A 38 -1.79 18.60 -10.10
CA ILE A 38 -2.41 17.70 -11.08
C ILE A 38 -3.66 18.36 -11.68
N GLU A 39 -4.56 18.88 -10.84
CA GLU A 39 -5.81 19.52 -11.29
C GLU A 39 -5.57 20.69 -12.25
N ARG A 40 -4.49 21.46 -12.06
CA ARG A 40 -4.19 22.65 -12.87
C ARG A 40 -3.39 22.38 -14.13
N ASN A 41 -2.58 21.31 -14.18
CA ASN A 41 -1.61 21.12 -15.26
C ASN A 41 -1.78 19.78 -16.02
N PHE A 42 -2.45 18.78 -15.44
CA PHE A 42 -2.46 17.39 -15.93
C PHE A 42 -3.87 16.77 -15.93
N SER A 43 -4.92 17.59 -15.97
CA SER A 43 -6.32 17.12 -15.98
C SER A 43 -6.67 16.34 -17.24
N ASP A 44 -5.98 16.63 -18.34
CA ASP A 44 -6.01 15.95 -19.64
C ASP A 44 -5.47 14.51 -19.57
N LEU A 45 -4.50 14.25 -18.69
CA LEU A 45 -3.83 12.94 -18.56
C LEU A 45 -4.59 11.94 -17.68
N LYS A 46 -5.79 12.30 -17.21
CA LYS A 46 -6.57 11.49 -16.27
C LYS A 46 -6.90 10.10 -16.84
N HIS A 47 -7.29 10.02 -18.10
CA HIS A 47 -7.64 8.74 -18.72
C HIS A 47 -6.43 7.80 -18.80
N GLU A 48 -5.27 8.30 -19.21
CA GLU A 48 -4.03 7.53 -19.27
C GLU A 48 -3.62 7.03 -17.87
N HIS A 49 -3.73 7.89 -16.87
CA HIS A 49 -3.48 7.54 -15.47
C HIS A 49 -4.38 6.40 -15.00
N ASP A 50 -5.70 6.50 -15.25
CA ASP A 50 -6.68 5.51 -14.80
C ASP A 50 -6.40 4.12 -15.40
N VAL A 51 -6.02 4.05 -16.69
CA VAL A 51 -5.66 2.79 -17.36
C VAL A 51 -4.44 2.14 -16.68
N VAL A 52 -3.40 2.91 -16.40
CA VAL A 52 -2.18 2.40 -15.74
C VAL A 52 -2.47 2.01 -14.29
N ALA A 53 -3.28 2.78 -13.57
CA ALA A 53 -3.69 2.46 -12.21
C ALA A 53 -4.46 1.14 -12.13
N ILE A 54 -5.40 0.90 -13.06
CA ILE A 54 -6.13 -0.37 -13.16
C ILE A 54 -5.15 -1.51 -13.44
N ARG A 55 -4.26 -1.35 -14.43
CA ARG A 55 -3.24 -2.36 -14.77
C ARG A 55 -2.39 -2.74 -13.56
N ARG A 56 -1.91 -1.75 -12.80
CA ARG A 56 -1.12 -1.99 -11.57
C ARG A 56 -1.89 -2.76 -10.53
N LYS A 57 -3.17 -2.43 -10.35
CA LYS A 57 -4.07 -3.13 -9.41
C LYS A 57 -4.26 -4.58 -9.81
N GLU A 58 -4.47 -4.87 -11.09
CA GLU A 58 -4.62 -6.24 -11.58
C GLU A 58 -3.31 -7.04 -11.46
N VAL A 59 -2.16 -6.43 -11.76
CA VAL A 59 -0.85 -7.08 -11.52
C VAL A 59 -0.69 -7.43 -10.04
N LEU A 60 -0.95 -6.48 -9.13
CA LEU A 60 -0.85 -6.74 -7.69
C LEU A 60 -1.80 -7.86 -7.23
N LYS A 61 -3.01 -7.90 -7.78
CA LYS A 61 -3.99 -8.95 -7.48
C LYS A 61 -3.50 -10.32 -7.96
N ALA A 62 -2.99 -10.42 -9.18
CA ALA A 62 -2.43 -11.66 -9.72
C ALA A 62 -1.20 -12.13 -8.93
N THR A 63 -0.27 -11.22 -8.60
CA THR A 63 0.90 -11.53 -7.77
C THR A 63 0.50 -12.03 -6.38
N ASN A 64 -0.48 -11.39 -5.74
CA ASN A 64 -0.99 -11.83 -4.43
C ASN A 64 -1.68 -13.21 -4.51
N TYR A 65 -2.40 -13.47 -5.60
CA TYR A 65 -3.05 -14.76 -5.82
C TYR A 65 -2.01 -15.88 -5.94
N GLU A 66 -1.00 -15.69 -6.78
CA GLU A 66 0.08 -16.68 -6.94
C GLU A 66 0.89 -16.88 -5.65
N ALA A 67 1.19 -15.79 -4.92
CA ALA A 67 1.90 -15.88 -3.64
C ALA A 67 1.15 -16.71 -2.60
N LYS A 68 -0.18 -16.65 -2.58
CA LYS A 68 -1.04 -17.34 -1.61
C LYS A 68 -1.56 -18.70 -2.09
N LYS A 69 -1.23 -19.11 -3.31
CA LYS A 69 -1.78 -20.30 -3.98
C LYS A 69 -1.59 -21.58 -3.19
N TYR A 70 -0.41 -21.77 -2.57
CA TYR A 70 -0.08 -23.00 -1.84
C TYR A 70 -0.24 -22.86 -0.32
N MET A 71 -0.17 -21.64 0.21
CA MET A 71 -0.28 -21.40 1.64
C MET A 71 -1.06 -20.11 1.90
N GLY A 72 -2.26 -20.25 2.47
CA GLY A 72 -3.06 -19.11 2.90
C GLY A 72 -2.55 -18.47 4.20
N ASP A 73 -2.90 -17.20 4.40
CA ASP A 73 -2.45 -16.38 5.53
C ASP A 73 -2.70 -17.04 6.90
N SER A 74 -3.87 -17.64 7.11
CA SER A 74 -4.21 -18.31 8.38
C SER A 74 -3.30 -19.52 8.67
N THR A 75 -2.97 -20.28 7.64
CA THR A 75 -2.07 -21.44 7.75
C THR A 75 -0.64 -20.97 8.00
N PHE A 76 -0.19 -19.94 7.29
CA PHE A 76 1.13 -19.33 7.50
C PHE A 76 1.30 -18.84 8.94
N VAL A 77 0.31 -18.08 9.46
CA VAL A 77 0.33 -17.56 10.83
C VAL A 77 0.36 -18.68 11.86
N ARG A 78 -0.41 -19.76 11.63
CA ARG A 78 -0.44 -20.92 12.53
C ARG A 78 0.89 -21.67 12.56
N LYS A 79 1.55 -21.84 11.42
CA LYS A 79 2.84 -22.54 11.32
C LYS A 79 4.00 -21.70 11.86
N ASN A 80 3.95 -20.39 11.68
CA ASN A 80 5.00 -19.45 12.09
C ASN A 80 4.59 -18.66 13.34
N ARG A 81 3.99 -19.30 14.34
CA ARG A 81 3.38 -18.61 15.50
C ARG A 81 4.36 -17.74 16.30
N SER A 82 5.64 -18.08 16.30
CA SER A 82 6.71 -17.40 17.06
C SER A 82 6.94 -15.93 16.65
N ILE A 83 6.69 -15.57 15.39
CA ILE A 83 6.88 -14.19 14.90
C ILE A 83 5.66 -13.29 15.17
N TYR A 84 4.58 -13.86 15.70
CA TYR A 84 3.32 -13.16 15.96
C TYR A 84 3.07 -12.96 17.46
N LYS A 85 2.22 -11.99 17.77
CA LYS A 85 1.63 -11.78 19.09
C LYS A 85 0.11 -11.64 18.97
N THR A 86 -0.59 -11.99 20.04
CA THR A 86 -2.04 -11.76 20.14
C THR A 86 -2.27 -10.44 20.86
N ASN A 87 -3.06 -9.55 20.27
CA ASN A 87 -3.53 -8.34 20.94
C ASN A 87 -4.67 -8.67 21.92
N PRO A 88 -5.00 -7.79 22.88
CA PRO A 88 -6.15 -7.98 23.79
C PRO A 88 -7.48 -8.23 23.06
N ASP A 89 -7.64 -7.63 21.89
CA ASP A 89 -8.81 -7.80 21.00
C ASP A 89 -8.92 -9.21 20.36
N GLY A 90 -7.92 -10.07 20.55
CA GLY A 90 -7.81 -11.38 19.89
C GLY A 90 -7.17 -11.33 18.49
N ASP A 91 -6.89 -10.15 17.94
CA ASP A 91 -6.19 -10.00 16.66
C ASP A 91 -4.75 -10.52 16.76
N ILE A 92 -4.32 -11.28 15.74
CA ILE A 92 -2.95 -11.77 15.66
C ILE A 92 -2.16 -10.81 14.76
N VAL A 93 -1.07 -10.23 15.28
CA VAL A 93 -0.24 -9.26 14.56
C VAL A 93 1.24 -9.61 14.64
N VAL A 94 2.01 -9.24 13.62
CA VAL A 94 3.47 -9.45 13.63
C VAL A 94 4.11 -8.72 14.80
N ASN A 95 4.98 -9.42 15.53
CA ASN A 95 5.78 -8.84 16.59
C ASN A 95 7.08 -8.26 16.02
N LYS A 96 7.06 -6.96 15.72
CA LYS A 96 8.22 -6.22 15.19
C LYS A 96 9.47 -6.26 16.07
N LYS A 97 9.35 -6.62 17.35
CA LYS A 97 10.53 -6.82 18.23
C LYS A 97 11.26 -8.13 17.91
N ILE A 98 10.53 -9.16 17.53
CA ILE A 98 11.06 -10.51 17.21
C ILE A 98 11.45 -10.58 15.74
N ALA A 99 10.57 -10.09 14.86
CA ALA A 99 10.79 -10.04 13.42
C ALA A 99 10.75 -8.57 12.95
N PRO A 100 11.87 -7.83 13.06
CA PRO A 100 11.92 -6.43 12.66
C PRO A 100 11.87 -6.26 11.14
N ILE A 101 12.41 -7.23 10.40
CA ILE A 101 12.42 -7.26 8.94
C ILE A 101 11.55 -8.44 8.52
N ILE A 102 10.56 -8.16 7.68
CA ILE A 102 9.66 -9.15 7.10
C ILE A 102 9.63 -8.99 5.59
N THR A 103 9.38 -10.07 4.88
CA THR A 103 9.16 -10.04 3.44
C THR A 103 7.80 -9.42 3.11
N TRP A 104 7.62 -9.01 1.85
CA TRP A 104 6.40 -8.32 1.41
C TRP A 104 5.15 -9.21 1.46
N ASP A 105 5.32 -10.53 1.30
CA ASP A 105 4.29 -11.57 1.27
C ASP A 105 3.91 -12.09 2.66
N THR A 106 4.70 -11.76 3.70
CA THR A 106 4.41 -12.19 5.07
C THR A 106 3.09 -11.56 5.56
N PRO A 107 2.08 -12.36 5.98
CA PRO A 107 0.83 -11.83 6.52
C PRO A 107 1.08 -11.00 7.78
N GLN A 108 0.64 -9.74 7.78
CA GLN A 108 0.94 -8.83 8.90
C GLN A 108 -0.08 -8.88 10.03
N ARG A 109 -1.33 -9.21 9.70
CA ARG A 109 -2.46 -9.24 10.64
C ARG A 109 -3.46 -10.31 10.22
N LEU A 110 -3.92 -11.09 11.20
CA LEU A 110 -5.11 -11.93 11.09
C LEU A 110 -6.16 -11.37 12.05
N VAL A 111 -7.30 -10.96 11.50
CA VAL A 111 -8.38 -10.33 12.26
C VAL A 111 -9.21 -11.41 12.95
N ASN A 112 -9.55 -11.18 14.21
CA ASN A 112 -10.46 -12.06 14.93
C ASN A 112 -11.90 -11.84 14.44
N GLU A 113 -12.54 -12.91 13.98
CA GLU A 113 -13.94 -12.88 13.50
C GLU A 113 -14.93 -12.54 14.63
N ASN A 114 -14.60 -12.94 15.87
CA ASN A 114 -15.44 -12.72 17.05
C ASN A 114 -15.12 -11.40 17.78
N LYS A 115 -14.49 -10.44 17.10
CA LYS A 115 -14.13 -9.16 17.69
C LYS A 115 -15.40 -8.34 17.99
N VAL A 116 -15.74 -8.22 19.26
CA VAL A 116 -16.81 -7.32 19.72
C VAL A 116 -16.33 -5.89 19.53
N LYS A 117 -16.97 -5.15 18.60
CA LYS A 117 -16.77 -3.71 18.47
C LYS A 117 -17.68 -3.04 19.51
N TYR A 118 -17.07 -2.56 20.59
CA TYR A 118 -17.73 -1.65 21.53
C TYR A 118 -17.80 -0.24 20.92
#